data_AF-A0A941BK38-F1
#
_entry.id   AF-A0A941BK38-F1
#
_cell.length_a   1.000
_cell.length_b   1.000
_cell.length_c   1.000
_cell.angle_alpha   90.00
_cell.angle_beta   90.00
_cell.angle_gamma   90.00
#
_symmetry.space_group_name_H-M   'P 1'
#
loop_
_entity.id
_entity.type
_entity.pdbx_description
1 polymer ?
#
loop_
_entity_poly.entity_id
_entity_poly.type
_entity_poly.pdbx_seq_one_letter_code
_entity_poly.pdbx_strand_id
1 'polypeptide(L)'
;MASLNVGNLGEYLREQRRNAQLSLRQLADAAGVSNPYLSQIERGLRKPSAEVLQQVAKALRISAETLYVRAGILDAERDRDEVETRAVILADPTLNERQKQVLLQIYESFRKENGFETAGAHDADTGAGVEGDLGGDAEPREPTAG
;
A
#
# COMPACT_ATOMS: atom_id res chain seq x y z
N MET A 1 -19.53 -17.75 10.51
CA MET A 1 -19.43 -16.79 11.64
C MET A 1 -18.46 -15.69 11.23
N ALA A 2 -18.90 -14.43 11.36
CA ALA A 2 -18.18 -13.16 11.20
C ALA A 2 -17.55 -12.80 9.83
N SER A 3 -18.39 -12.46 8.85
CA SER A 3 -18.02 -11.56 7.74
C SER A 3 -18.03 -10.12 8.26
N LEU A 4 -16.90 -9.67 8.82
CA LEU A 4 -16.74 -8.30 9.33
C LEU A 4 -16.42 -7.31 8.19
N ASN A 5 -17.08 -6.14 8.27
CA ASN A 5 -16.80 -4.87 7.60
C ASN A 5 -17.24 -4.60 6.14
N VAL A 6 -18.55 -4.67 5.88
CA VAL A 6 -19.19 -3.89 4.79
C VAL A 6 -19.53 -2.43 5.24
N GLY A 7 -19.18 -2.03 6.46
CA GLY A 7 -19.58 -0.74 7.05
C GLY A 7 -18.54 0.39 7.11
N ASN A 8 -17.28 0.18 6.70
CA ASN A 8 -16.22 1.18 6.97
C ASN A 8 -15.76 1.96 5.72
N LEU A 9 -15.42 1.27 4.63
CA LEU A 9 -14.84 1.90 3.44
C LEU A 9 -15.81 2.82 2.68
N GLY A 10 -17.04 2.34 2.41
CA GLY A 10 -18.02 3.06 1.58
C GLY A 10 -18.49 4.36 2.23
N GLU A 11 -18.84 4.29 3.52
CA GLU A 11 -19.18 5.45 4.35
C GLU A 11 -18.02 6.45 4.39
N TYR A 12 -16.79 5.97 4.66
CA TYR A 12 -15.61 6.82 4.70
C TYR A 12 -15.35 7.54 3.36
N LEU A 13 -15.44 6.83 2.24
CA LEU A 13 -15.29 7.43 0.91
C LEU A 13 -16.34 8.52 0.66
N ARG A 14 -17.59 8.27 1.06
CA ARG A 14 -18.68 9.24 0.96
C ARG A 14 -18.42 10.49 1.80
N GLU A 15 -17.89 10.33 3.01
CA GLU A 15 -17.49 11.44 3.89
C GLU A 15 -16.34 12.25 3.28
N GLN A 16 -15.26 11.58 2.85
CA GLN A 16 -14.11 12.26 2.24
C GLN A 16 -14.51 13.03 0.98
N ARG A 17 -15.38 12.45 0.15
CA ARG A 17 -15.92 13.14 -1.03
C ARG A 17 -16.71 14.40 -0.66
N ARG A 18 -17.55 14.34 0.38
CA ARG A 18 -18.32 15.50 0.88
C ARG A 18 -17.41 16.56 1.48
N ASN A 19 -16.38 16.17 2.22
CA ASN A 19 -15.39 17.09 2.79
C ASN A 19 -14.59 17.82 1.70
N ALA A 20 -14.29 17.13 0.60
CA ALA A 20 -13.70 17.73 -0.60
C ALA A 20 -14.69 18.54 -1.47
N GLN A 21 -15.95 18.66 -1.03
CA GLN A 21 -17.07 19.29 -1.76
C GLN A 21 -17.25 18.78 -3.19
N LEU A 22 -16.95 17.50 -3.43
CA LEU A 22 -17.11 16.86 -4.74
C LEU A 22 -18.48 16.18 -4.86
N SER A 23 -19.13 16.38 -5.99
CA SER A 23 -20.22 15.50 -6.40
C SER A 23 -19.69 14.11 -6.73
N LEU A 24 -20.57 13.10 -6.68
CA LEU A 24 -20.20 11.73 -7.06
C LEU A 24 -19.66 11.66 -8.49
N ARG A 25 -20.19 12.50 -9.40
CA ARG A 25 -19.75 12.56 -10.79
C ARG A 25 -18.34 13.14 -10.90
N GLN A 26 -18.07 14.26 -10.22
CA GLN A 26 -16.75 14.88 -10.21
C GLN A 26 -15.68 13.94 -9.64
N LEU A 27 -15.97 13.20 -8.56
CA LEU A 27 -15.02 12.23 -8.04
C LEU A 27 -14.79 11.07 -9.01
N ALA A 28 -15.85 10.55 -9.62
CA ALA A 28 -15.74 9.47 -10.60
C ALA A 28 -14.87 9.89 -11.80
N ASP A 29 -15.13 11.09 -12.35
CA ASP A 29 -14.37 11.66 -13.47
C ASP A 29 -12.90 11.87 -13.08
N ALA A 30 -12.62 12.42 -11.90
CA ALA A 30 -11.26 12.66 -11.41
C ALA A 30 -10.48 11.36 -11.10
N ALA A 31 -11.18 10.31 -10.66
CA ALA A 31 -10.59 9.00 -10.41
C ALA A 31 -10.53 8.11 -11.66
N GLY A 32 -11.10 8.53 -12.80
CA GLY A 32 -11.12 7.70 -14.01
C GLY A 32 -11.98 6.44 -13.89
N VAL A 33 -12.98 6.44 -13.01
CA VAL A 33 -13.90 5.32 -12.80
C VAL A 33 -15.32 5.70 -13.18
N SER A 34 -16.17 4.71 -13.47
CA SER A 34 -17.57 5.01 -13.81
C SER A 34 -18.36 5.47 -12.59
N ASN A 35 -19.23 6.47 -12.78
CA ASN A 35 -20.11 6.97 -11.72
C ASN A 35 -21.02 5.87 -11.09
N PRO A 36 -21.61 4.94 -11.86
CA PRO A 36 -22.38 3.83 -11.29
C PRO A 36 -21.53 2.91 -10.39
N TYR A 37 -20.28 2.66 -10.78
CA TYR A 37 -19.37 1.82 -10.01
C TYR A 37 -18.96 2.48 -8.69
N LEU A 38 -18.57 3.76 -8.73
CA LEU A 38 -18.27 4.52 -7.50
C LEU A 38 -19.49 4.61 -6.56
N SER A 39 -20.70 4.74 -7.11
CA SER A 39 -21.95 4.67 -6.33
C SER A 39 -22.12 3.33 -5.61
N GLN A 40 -21.75 2.23 -6.26
CA GLN A 40 -21.83 0.90 -5.67
C GLN A 40 -20.80 0.73 -4.54
N ILE A 41 -19.60 1.29 -4.71
CA ILE A 41 -18.55 1.27 -3.69
C ILE A 41 -18.97 2.07 -2.45
N GLU A 42 -19.47 3.31 -2.60
CA GLU A 42 -19.91 4.13 -1.46
C GLU A 42 -21.07 3.50 -0.66
N ARG A 43 -21.86 2.62 -1.30
CA ARG A 43 -22.95 1.88 -0.66
C ARG A 43 -22.54 0.51 -0.12
N GLY A 44 -21.26 0.14 -0.25
CA GLY A 44 -20.75 -1.17 0.17
C GLY A 44 -21.25 -2.34 -0.70
N LEU A 45 -21.85 -2.07 -1.87
CA LEU A 45 -22.38 -3.09 -2.78
C LEU A 45 -21.30 -3.73 -3.66
N ARG A 46 -20.14 -3.08 -3.78
CA ARG A 46 -18.98 -3.60 -4.53
C ARG A 46 -17.70 -3.36 -3.75
N LYS A 47 -16.84 -4.38 -3.79
CA LYS A 47 -15.45 -4.27 -3.31
C LYS A 47 -14.60 -3.69 -4.44
N PRO A 48 -13.92 -2.54 -4.24
CA PRO A 48 -12.98 -2.00 -5.20
C PRO A 48 -11.67 -2.81 -5.24
N SER A 49 -10.96 -2.76 -6.37
CA SER A 49 -9.58 -3.26 -6.46
C SER A 49 -8.59 -2.28 -5.81
N ALA A 50 -7.36 -2.73 -5.57
CA ALA A 50 -6.29 -1.86 -5.07
C ALA A 50 -6.02 -0.68 -6.03
N GLU A 51 -6.01 -0.94 -7.34
CA GLU A 51 -5.83 0.09 -8.37
C GLU A 51 -6.93 1.17 -8.29
N VAL A 52 -8.20 0.76 -8.17
CA VAL A 52 -9.32 1.70 -8.02
C VAL A 52 -9.18 2.53 -6.75
N LEU A 53 -8.73 1.92 -5.64
CA LEU A 53 -8.49 2.64 -4.40
C LEU A 53 -7.35 3.65 -4.53
N GLN A 54 -6.26 3.34 -5.26
CA GLN A 54 -5.21 4.32 -5.55
C GLN A 54 -5.73 5.51 -6.35
N GLN A 55 -6.51 5.23 -7.41
CA GLN A 55 -7.09 6.27 -8.25
C GLN A 55 -8.01 7.20 -7.45
N VAL A 56 -8.87 6.62 -6.61
CA VAL A 56 -9.78 7.38 -5.74
C VAL A 56 -9.02 8.15 -4.65
N ALA A 57 -8.01 7.54 -4.02
CA ALA A 57 -7.15 8.21 -3.05
C ALA A 57 -6.43 9.43 -3.66
N LYS A 58 -5.90 9.28 -4.89
CA LYS A 58 -5.27 10.37 -5.64
C LYS A 58 -6.26 11.50 -5.94
N ALA A 59 -7.47 11.16 -6.37
CA ALA A 59 -8.52 12.14 -6.66
C ALA A 59 -8.97 12.91 -5.40
N LEU A 60 -9.04 12.23 -4.24
CA LEU A 60 -9.37 12.82 -2.95
C LEU A 60 -8.18 13.47 -2.23
N ARG A 61 -6.95 13.29 -2.74
CA ARG A 61 -5.68 13.74 -2.12
C ARG A 61 -5.50 13.21 -0.70
N ILE A 62 -5.82 11.94 -0.50
CA ILE A 62 -5.64 11.22 0.77
C ILE A 62 -4.69 10.03 0.59
N SER A 63 -4.22 9.45 1.69
CA SER A 63 -3.38 8.25 1.63
C SER A 63 -4.17 7.03 1.13
N ALA A 64 -3.61 6.34 0.14
CA ALA A 64 -4.17 5.06 -0.36
C ALA A 64 -4.11 3.97 0.72
N GLU A 65 -3.09 4.00 1.59
CA GLU A 65 -2.95 3.09 2.73
C GLU A 65 -4.18 3.14 3.65
N THR A 66 -4.68 4.35 3.95
CA THR A 66 -5.89 4.51 4.76
C THR A 66 -7.10 3.83 4.13
N LEU A 67 -7.22 3.88 2.80
CA LEU A 67 -8.28 3.18 2.09
C LEU A 67 -8.06 1.67 2.09
N TYR A 68 -6.82 1.21 1.96
CA TYR A 68 -6.50 -0.22 2.01
C TYR A 68 -6.82 -0.84 3.36
N VAL A 69 -6.49 -0.16 4.45
CA VAL A 69 -6.85 -0.60 5.80
C VAL A 69 -8.36 -0.69 5.98
N ARG A 70 -9.09 0.34 5.57
CA ARG A 70 -10.56 0.33 5.65
C ARG A 70 -11.21 -0.67 4.70
N ALA A 71 -10.54 -1.02 3.61
CA ALA A 71 -10.96 -2.06 2.67
C ALA A 71 -10.61 -3.48 3.15
N GLY A 72 -9.84 -3.63 4.24
CA GLY A 72 -9.31 -4.92 4.71
C GLY A 72 -8.29 -5.53 3.73
N ILE A 73 -7.63 -4.69 2.94
CA ILE A 73 -6.54 -5.07 2.02
C ILE A 73 -5.19 -5.00 2.73
N LEU A 74 -5.04 -4.07 3.68
CA LEU A 74 -3.89 -3.94 4.56
C LEU A 74 -4.36 -4.06 6.00
N ASP A 75 -3.94 -5.10 6.70
CA ASP A 75 -4.28 -5.25 8.11
C ASP A 75 -3.21 -4.56 8.97
N ALA A 76 -3.28 -3.23 9.09
CA ALA A 76 -2.36 -2.45 9.92
C ALA A 76 -2.39 -2.83 11.42
N GLU A 77 -3.49 -3.42 11.89
CA GLU A 77 -3.59 -4.01 13.23
C GLU A 77 -2.77 -5.30 13.33
N ARG A 78 -2.73 -6.11 12.26
CA ARG A 78 -1.99 -7.38 12.24
C ARG A 78 -0.48 -7.22 12.14
N ASP A 79 0.00 -6.21 11.41
CA ASP A 79 1.42 -5.88 11.35
C ASP A 79 1.92 -5.37 12.72
N ARG A 80 1.06 -4.65 13.45
CA ARG A 80 1.34 -4.26 14.85
C ARG A 80 1.37 -5.49 15.77
N ASP A 81 0.37 -6.36 15.67
CA ASP A 81 0.29 -7.60 16.46
C ASP A 81 1.51 -8.51 16.24
N GLU A 82 2.07 -8.56 15.02
CA GLU A 82 3.31 -9.26 14.70
C GLU A 82 4.50 -8.69 15.46
N VAL A 83 4.71 -7.37 15.36
CA VAL A 83 5.84 -6.68 16.00
C VAL A 83 5.76 -6.86 17.52
N GLU A 84 4.56 -6.78 18.08
CA GLU A 84 4.30 -7.04 19.50
C GLU A 84 4.60 -8.49 19.88
N THR A 85 4.14 -9.48 19.11
CA THR A 85 4.38 -10.92 19.40
C THR A 85 5.87 -11.25 19.37
N ARG A 86 6.61 -10.77 18.36
CA ARG A 86 8.06 -10.97 18.25
C ARG A 86 8.80 -10.33 19.42
N ALA A 87 8.42 -9.13 19.81
CA ALA A 87 9.01 -8.43 20.95
C ALA A 87 8.79 -9.19 22.27
N VAL A 88 7.61 -9.78 22.47
CA VAL A 88 7.30 -10.61 23.65
C VAL A 88 8.20 -11.85 23.72
N ILE A 89 8.38 -12.57 22.61
CA ILE A 89 9.26 -13.76 22.55
C ILE A 89 10.71 -13.38 22.89
N LEU A 90 11.19 -12.25 22.37
CA LEU A 90 12.55 -11.77 22.63
C LEU A 90 12.74 -11.30 24.07
N ALA A 91 11.72 -10.69 24.68
CA ALA A 91 11.77 -10.15 26.04
C ALA A 91 11.62 -11.22 27.13
N ASP A 92 11.18 -12.44 26.82
CA ASP A 92 10.98 -13.50 27.79
C ASP A 92 12.32 -13.90 28.46
N PRO A 93 12.47 -13.71 29.80
CA PRO A 93 13.70 -14.03 30.51
C PRO A 93 13.85 -15.53 30.80
N THR A 94 12.80 -16.34 30.61
CA THR A 94 12.81 -17.79 30.86
C THR A 94 13.34 -18.58 29.67
N LEU A 95 13.48 -17.94 28.51
CA LEU A 95 13.97 -18.54 27.28
C LEU A 95 15.43 -18.18 27.03
N ASN A 96 16.23 -19.18 26.65
CA ASN A 96 17.58 -18.94 26.12
C ASN A 96 17.53 -18.50 24.64
N GLU A 97 18.66 -17.99 24.14
CA GLU A 97 18.73 -17.44 22.79
C GLU A 97 18.35 -18.45 21.69
N ARG A 98 18.75 -19.72 21.86
CA ARG A 98 18.41 -20.79 20.92
C ARG A 98 16.91 -21.06 20.91
N GLN A 99 16.26 -21.09 22.07
CA GLN A 99 14.82 -21.30 22.19
C GLN A 99 14.04 -20.14 21.57
N LYS A 100 14.49 -18.89 21.77
CA LYS A 100 13.92 -17.71 21.12
C LYS A 100 13.98 -17.81 19.61
N GLN A 101 15.16 -18.13 19.06
CA GLN A 101 15.32 -18.27 17.61
C GLN A 101 14.43 -19.37 17.01
N VAL A 102 14.31 -20.52 17.68
CA VAL A 102 13.43 -21.61 17.21
C VAL A 102 11.95 -21.18 17.23
N LEU A 103 11.48 -20.51 18.28
CA LEU A 103 10.11 -20.02 18.35
C LEU A 103 9.81 -18.99 17.27
N LEU A 104 10.74 -18.07 17.02
CA LEU A 104 10.59 -17.09 15.94
C LEU A 104 10.56 -17.75 14.57
N GLN A 105 11.44 -18.71 14.32
CA GLN A 105 11.46 -19.45 13.05
C GLN A 105 10.15 -20.21 12.81
N ILE A 106 9.63 -20.90 13.84
CA ILE A 106 8.35 -21.63 13.74
C ILE A 106 7.20 -20.64 13.50
N TYR A 107 7.16 -19.55 14.26
CA TYR A 107 6.16 -18.49 14.12
C TYR A 107 6.15 -17.90 12.70
N GLU A 108 7.33 -17.54 12.18
CA GLU A 108 7.48 -17.04 10.81
C GLU A 108 7.03 -18.07 9.77
N SER A 109 7.36 -19.36 9.97
CA SER A 109 6.97 -20.41 9.03
C SER A 109 5.46 -20.59 8.92
N PHE A 110 4.74 -20.60 10.05
CA PHE A 110 3.27 -20.69 10.04
C PHE A 110 2.62 -19.44 9.48
N ARG A 111 3.21 -18.26 9.68
CA ARG A 111 2.68 -17.04 9.07
C ARG A 111 2.82 -17.06 7.56
N LYS A 112 3.97 -17.47 7.05
CA LYS A 112 4.19 -17.64 5.61
C LYS A 112 3.22 -18.68 5.02
N GLU A 113 3.04 -19.82 5.68
CA GLU A 113 2.10 -20.86 5.24
C GLU A 113 0.65 -20.36 5.16
N ASN A 114 0.25 -19.51 6.09
CA ASN A 114 -1.08 -18.91 6.10
C ASN A 114 -1.24 -17.69 5.17
N GLY A 115 -0.23 -17.40 4.33
CA GLY A 115 -0.27 -16.33 3.33
C GLY A 115 0.04 -14.93 3.86
N PHE A 116 0.74 -14.83 4.99
CA PHE A 116 1.17 -13.57 5.59
C PHE A 116 2.67 -13.35 5.32
N GLU A 117 3.01 -12.82 4.13
CA GLU A 117 4.37 -12.37 3.83
C GLU A 117 4.56 -10.93 4.33
N THR A 118 5.59 -10.70 5.15
CA THR A 118 6.03 -9.34 5.53
C THR A 118 6.38 -8.56 4.26
N ALA A 119 5.56 -7.56 3.92
CA ALA A 119 5.79 -6.62 2.82
C ALA A 119 6.92 -5.61 3.12
N GLY A 120 7.98 -6.03 3.83
CA GLY A 120 9.05 -5.16 4.33
C GLY A 120 10.45 -5.45 3.79
N ALA A 121 10.62 -6.41 2.87
CA ALA A 121 11.95 -6.84 2.42
C ALA A 121 12.23 -6.67 0.91
N HIS A 122 11.39 -5.94 0.17
CA HIS A 122 11.56 -5.80 -1.29
C HIS A 122 12.03 -4.43 -1.80
N ASP A 123 12.16 -3.42 -0.94
CA ASP A 123 12.61 -2.06 -1.35
C ASP A 123 14.01 -1.69 -0.81
N ALA A 124 14.95 -2.64 -0.78
CA ALA A 124 16.35 -2.36 -0.43
C ALA A 124 17.39 -2.85 -1.45
N ASP A 125 16.97 -3.36 -2.61
CA ASP A 125 17.89 -3.81 -3.66
C ASP A 125 17.47 -3.29 -5.04
N THR A 126 17.53 -1.97 -5.22
CA THR A 126 17.62 -1.36 -6.56
C THR A 126 18.43 -0.08 -6.47
N GLY A 127 19.73 -0.24 -6.21
CA GLY A 127 20.65 0.88 -6.00
C GLY A 127 22.09 0.53 -6.32
N ALA A 128 22.35 -0.16 -7.43
CA ALA A 128 23.70 -0.32 -7.97
C ALA A 128 23.66 -0.41 -9.50
N GLY A 129 24.25 0.59 -10.17
CA GLY A 129 24.62 0.49 -11.59
C GLY A 129 24.14 1.63 -12.49
N VAL A 130 24.58 2.87 -12.25
CA VAL A 130 24.75 3.84 -13.34
C VAL A 130 26.07 4.58 -13.16
N GLU A 131 27.16 3.93 -13.56
CA GLU A 131 28.42 4.60 -13.85
C GLU A 131 28.58 4.74 -15.37
N GLY A 132 28.68 5.99 -15.83
CA GLY A 132 29.56 6.39 -16.92
C GLY A 132 29.10 6.16 -18.36
N ASP A 133 28.51 7.20 -18.97
CA ASP A 133 29.10 7.73 -20.21
C ASP A 133 28.79 9.23 -20.36
N LEU A 134 29.84 10.04 -20.25
CA LEU A 134 29.87 11.46 -20.56
C LEU A 134 30.70 11.63 -21.84
N GLY A 135 30.05 11.60 -22.99
CA GLY A 135 30.53 12.25 -24.21
C GLY A 135 29.44 13.24 -24.62
N GLY A 136 29.62 14.55 -24.57
CA GLY A 136 30.80 15.30 -25.00
C GLY A 136 30.43 16.05 -26.28
N ASP A 137 29.41 16.92 -26.19
CA ASP A 137 29.03 17.86 -27.26
C ASP A 137 30.21 18.81 -27.53
N ALA A 138 30.75 18.74 -28.74
CA ALA A 138 31.66 19.74 -29.29
C ALA A 138 31.41 19.89 -30.79
N GLU A 139 30.43 20.71 -31.15
CA GLU A 139 30.44 21.41 -32.44
C GLU A 139 31.48 22.54 -32.38
N PRO A 140 32.30 22.69 -33.42
CA PRO A 140 32.75 24.02 -33.82
C PRO A 140 32.27 24.35 -35.24
N ARG A 141 31.74 25.57 -35.36
CA ARG A 141 31.30 26.22 -36.60
C ARG A 141 32.47 26.46 -37.58
N GLU A 142 32.08 26.55 -38.85
CA GLU A 142 32.83 26.76 -40.10
C GLU A 142 34.00 27.79 -40.07
N PRO A 143 34.86 27.76 -41.11
CA PRO A 143 34.66 28.83 -42.10
C PRO A 143 34.79 28.39 -43.58
N THR A 144 34.01 29.09 -44.39
CA THR A 144 34.08 29.30 -45.83
C THR A 144 35.48 29.64 -46.35
N ALA A 145 35.92 29.01 -47.44
CA ALA A 145 36.81 29.61 -48.44
C ALA A 145 36.98 28.71 -49.68
N GLY A 146 36.84 29.30 -50.87
CA GLY A 146 37.48 28.82 -52.11
C GLY A 146 36.54 28.42 -53.23
#